data_AF-A0A1H8I1S9-F1
#
_entry.id   AF-A0A1H8I1S9-F1
#
_cell.length_a   1.000
_cell.length_b   1.000
_cell.length_c   1.000
_cell.angle_alpha   90.00
_cell.angle_beta   90.00
_cell.angle_gamma   90.00
#
_symmetry.space_group_name_H-M   'P 1'
#
loop_
_entity.id
_entity.type
_entity.pdbx_description
1 polymer ?
#
loop_
_entity_poly.entity_id
_entity_poly.type
_entity_poly.pdbx_seq_one_letter_code
_entity_poly.pdbx_strand_id
1 'polypeptide(L)'
;MSKNPESEKHLSFEEQIDLFMERGMFVEDRKKAAKILKNIGYYKLKDFTYPFAKVHKHKNRKDSIEYFNISFNEVVFRYNQDKDFRLSLLHAIEDIEVSIKTQIAHTLSRKYGAMGYLNFASWSNRESNDKKKINSIEKQFKSTLHSAVKRVKKSEFEHYNILGDFPTVWVMVDIISFGDVIKLLDCMSTANLKEIASHYNCTKNELLTWMNLIKLVRNICAHNKNGIDLQIKTMPIIRNEWKKFLFMYRDNQASNRIAFIICIVMYLVNEINPDYSFDSIWKPLDKLINESDKRAMRYGFKNYEATIKLREYIKNLKR
;
A
#
# COMPACT_ATOMS: atom_id res chain seq x y z
N MET A 1 27.10 -17.80 -1.50
CA MET A 1 26.69 -19.20 -1.23
C MET A 1 25.18 -19.23 -1.10
N SER A 2 24.50 -19.90 -2.02
CA SER A 2 23.09 -20.27 -1.86
C SER A 2 22.97 -21.13 -0.60
N LYS A 3 22.07 -20.78 0.31
CA LYS A 3 21.81 -21.57 1.52
C LYS A 3 21.27 -22.94 1.10
N ASN A 4 21.87 -24.04 1.56
CA ASN A 4 21.25 -25.36 1.43
C ASN A 4 20.02 -25.40 2.37
N PRO A 5 18.78 -25.51 1.86
CA PRO A 5 17.57 -25.54 2.68
C PRO A 5 17.57 -26.68 3.71
N GLU A 6 18.26 -27.78 3.42
CA GLU A 6 18.34 -28.98 4.28
C GLU A 6 19.10 -28.74 5.61
N SER A 7 19.80 -27.61 5.73
CA SER A 7 20.51 -27.22 6.96
C SER A 7 19.63 -26.46 7.96
N GLU A 8 18.36 -26.16 7.64
CA GLU A 8 17.45 -25.46 8.55
C GLU A 8 16.83 -26.45 9.55
N LYS A 9 17.18 -26.30 10.84
CA LYS A 9 16.63 -27.08 11.94
C LYS A 9 15.25 -26.55 12.34
N HIS A 10 14.27 -27.44 12.46
CA HIS A 10 12.99 -27.13 13.09
C HIS A 10 13.19 -26.79 14.58
N LEU A 11 12.61 -25.68 15.02
CA LEU A 11 12.59 -25.26 16.42
C LEU A 11 11.16 -25.35 16.97
N SER A 12 10.98 -25.85 18.18
CA SER A 12 9.72 -25.73 18.94
C SER A 12 9.38 -24.26 19.21
N PHE A 13 8.15 -23.97 19.66
CA PHE A 13 7.76 -22.59 19.96
C PHE A 13 8.54 -22.03 21.16
N GLU A 14 8.85 -22.87 22.13
CA GLU A 14 9.71 -22.56 23.28
C GLU A 14 11.13 -22.25 22.83
N GLU A 15 11.72 -23.07 21.96
CA GLU A 15 13.04 -22.83 21.37
C GLU A 15 13.06 -21.54 20.52
N GLN A 16 11.96 -21.21 19.85
CA GLN A 16 11.81 -19.95 19.11
C GLN A 16 11.77 -18.73 20.06
N ILE A 17 11.18 -18.86 21.26
CA ILE A 17 11.25 -17.84 22.31
C ILE A 17 12.67 -17.70 22.84
N ASP A 18 13.36 -18.82 23.06
CA ASP A 18 14.75 -18.82 23.52
C ASP A 18 15.66 -18.12 22.52
N LEU A 19 15.41 -18.31 21.22
CA LEU A 19 16.11 -17.60 20.16
C LEU A 19 15.84 -16.08 20.17
N PHE A 20 14.67 -15.62 20.60
CA PHE A 20 14.42 -14.18 20.78
C PHE A 20 15.22 -13.64 21.98
N MET A 21 15.23 -14.39 23.10
CA MET A 21 15.96 -14.01 24.31
C MET A 21 17.48 -14.00 24.10
N GLU A 22 18.02 -15.02 23.43
CA GLU A 22 19.45 -15.11 23.06
C GLU A 22 19.90 -13.90 22.25
N ARG A 23 19.00 -13.37 21.41
CA ARG A 23 19.24 -12.17 20.60
C ARG A 23 19.03 -10.86 21.36
N GLY A 24 18.79 -10.89 22.67
CA GLY A 24 18.66 -9.69 23.50
C GLY A 24 17.22 -9.16 23.67
N MET A 25 16.19 -9.92 23.26
CA MET A 25 14.80 -9.51 23.50
C MET A 25 14.35 -9.86 24.92
N PHE A 26 13.75 -8.91 25.62
CA PHE A 26 13.16 -9.17 26.94
C PHE A 26 11.83 -9.94 26.80
N VAL A 27 11.71 -11.07 27.50
CA VAL A 27 10.50 -11.90 27.54
C VAL A 27 10.11 -12.13 29.00
N GLU A 28 8.97 -11.60 29.41
CA GLU A 28 8.47 -11.70 30.79
C GLU A 28 7.87 -13.08 31.09
N ASP A 29 6.93 -13.54 30.26
CA ASP A 29 6.28 -14.84 30.40
C ASP A 29 6.52 -15.70 29.15
N ARG A 30 7.46 -16.65 29.27
CA ARG A 30 7.85 -17.55 28.17
C ARG A 30 6.70 -18.43 27.69
N LYS A 31 5.85 -18.93 28.60
CA LYS A 31 4.73 -19.83 28.25
C LYS A 31 3.66 -19.07 27.48
N LYS A 32 3.30 -17.87 27.93
CA LYS A 32 2.37 -16.99 27.21
C LYS A 32 2.94 -16.58 25.85
N ALA A 33 4.23 -16.23 25.79
CA ALA A 33 4.89 -15.86 24.54
C ALA A 33 4.87 -17.02 23.52
N ALA A 34 5.17 -18.25 23.93
CA ALA A 34 5.09 -19.43 23.08
C ALA A 34 3.66 -19.68 22.54
N LYS A 35 2.62 -19.49 23.37
CA LYS A 35 1.22 -19.60 22.93
C LYS A 35 0.84 -18.54 21.88
N ILE A 36 1.33 -17.31 22.02
CA ILE A 36 1.13 -16.25 21.02
C ILE A 36 1.84 -16.64 19.71
N LEU A 37 3.08 -17.09 19.84
CA LEU A 37 3.93 -17.42 18.70
C LEU A 37 3.40 -18.62 17.89
N LYS A 38 2.71 -19.56 18.54
CA LYS A 38 1.97 -20.66 17.89
C LYS A 38 0.92 -20.18 16.87
N ASN A 39 0.31 -19.01 17.10
CA ASN A 39 -0.75 -18.48 16.24
C ASN A 39 -0.24 -17.45 15.21
N ILE A 40 0.78 -16.66 15.56
CA ILE A 40 1.30 -15.59 14.69
C ILE A 40 2.47 -16.07 13.83
N GLY A 41 3.31 -16.94 14.38
CA GLY A 41 4.54 -17.42 13.77
C GLY A 41 5.75 -16.51 14.01
N TYR A 42 6.92 -17.12 14.16
CA TYR A 42 8.18 -16.43 14.45
C TYR A 42 8.58 -15.41 13.40
N TYR A 43 8.59 -15.78 12.12
CA TYR A 43 8.99 -14.88 11.05
C TYR A 43 8.07 -13.65 10.97
N LYS A 44 6.78 -13.84 11.24
CA LYS A 44 5.82 -12.74 11.21
C LYS A 44 6.06 -11.74 12.33
N LEU A 45 6.35 -12.19 13.56
CA LEU A 45 6.73 -11.29 14.67
C LEU A 45 8.11 -10.68 14.46
N LYS A 46 9.06 -11.45 13.91
CA LYS A 46 10.40 -10.96 13.57
C LYS A 46 10.34 -9.75 12.64
N ASP A 47 9.38 -9.66 11.71
CA ASP A 47 9.21 -8.49 10.85
C ASP A 47 8.99 -7.17 11.63
N PHE A 48 8.45 -7.22 12.85
CA PHE A 48 8.19 -6.03 13.68
C PHE A 48 9.36 -5.66 14.58
N THR A 49 10.42 -6.46 14.56
CA THR A 49 11.65 -6.24 15.34
C THR A 49 12.69 -5.42 14.59
N TYR A 50 12.58 -5.31 13.26
CA TYR A 50 13.62 -4.70 12.41
C TYR A 50 14.06 -3.29 12.84
N PRO A 51 13.18 -2.36 13.25
CA PRO A 51 13.60 -1.03 13.72
C PRO A 51 14.43 -1.04 15.01
N PHE A 52 14.47 -2.17 15.70
CA PHE A 52 15.17 -2.38 16.98
C PHE A 52 16.27 -3.44 16.86
N ALA A 53 16.58 -3.86 15.63
CA ALA A 53 17.54 -4.91 15.34
C ALA A 53 18.80 -4.31 14.71
N LYS A 54 19.97 -4.73 15.19
CA LYS A 54 21.24 -4.54 14.49
C LYS A 54 21.61 -5.85 13.82
N VAL A 55 21.83 -5.79 12.51
CA VAL A 55 22.26 -6.95 11.72
C VAL A 55 23.78 -6.88 11.55
N HIS A 56 24.48 -7.87 12.08
CA HIS A 56 25.91 -8.03 11.91
C HIS A 56 26.17 -8.98 10.75
N LYS A 57 26.70 -8.43 9.66
CA LYS A 57 27.06 -9.21 8.48
C LYS A 57 28.40 -9.88 8.67
N HIS A 58 28.46 -11.18 8.41
CA HIS A 58 29.69 -11.97 8.53
C HIS A 58 30.07 -12.56 7.17
N LYS A 59 31.35 -12.48 6.78
CA LYS A 59 31.81 -12.98 5.47
C LYS A 59 31.64 -14.50 5.30
N ASN A 60 31.83 -15.27 6.37
CA ASN A 60 31.86 -16.73 6.35
C ASN A 60 30.89 -17.37 7.37
N ARG A 61 29.94 -16.62 7.93
CA ARG A 61 29.00 -17.10 8.97
C ARG A 61 27.60 -16.57 8.69
N LYS A 62 26.58 -17.17 9.32
CA LYS A 62 25.22 -16.64 9.28
C LYS A 62 25.19 -15.25 9.94
N ASP A 63 24.54 -14.30 9.29
CA ASP A 63 24.30 -12.97 9.88
C ASP A 63 23.68 -13.12 11.27
N SER A 64 24.23 -12.43 12.26
CA SER A 64 23.67 -12.38 13.60
C SER A 64 22.80 -11.15 13.77
N ILE A 65 21.76 -11.29 14.59
CA ILE A 65 20.80 -10.23 14.89
C ILE A 65 20.85 -10.00 16.39
N GLU A 66 20.99 -8.74 16.78
CA GLU A 66 20.92 -8.31 18.18
C GLU A 66 19.80 -7.27 18.30
N TYR A 67 18.94 -7.45 19.30
CA TYR A 67 17.80 -6.60 19.60
C TYR A 67 18.14 -5.66 20.75
N PHE A 68 17.72 -4.40 20.63
CA PHE A 68 17.98 -3.38 21.65
C PHE A 68 16.68 -2.75 22.14
N ASN A 69 16.52 -2.71 23.46
CA ASN A 69 15.44 -1.98 24.14
C ASN A 69 14.03 -2.34 23.62
N ILE A 70 13.77 -3.63 23.39
CA ILE A 70 12.45 -4.12 22.99
C ILE A 70 12.07 -5.41 23.73
N SER A 71 10.81 -5.47 24.17
CA SER A 71 10.23 -6.67 24.77
C SER A 71 9.38 -7.42 23.75
N PHE A 72 9.15 -8.71 23.99
CA PHE A 72 8.23 -9.51 23.18
C PHE A 72 6.81 -8.93 23.17
N ASN A 73 6.35 -8.42 24.32
CA ASN A 73 5.04 -7.76 24.43
C ASN A 73 4.95 -6.51 23.54
N GLU A 74 6.02 -5.73 23.44
CA GLU A 74 6.09 -4.56 22.55
C GLU A 74 6.06 -4.98 21.07
N VAL A 75 6.74 -6.07 20.69
CA VAL A 75 6.68 -6.61 19.31
C VAL A 75 5.25 -7.03 18.96
N VAL A 76 4.57 -7.74 19.87
CA VAL A 76 3.18 -8.17 19.71
C VAL A 76 2.25 -6.95 19.64
N PHE A 77 2.47 -5.95 20.48
CA PHE A 77 1.73 -4.69 20.46
C PHE A 77 1.84 -4.00 19.09
N ARG A 78 3.07 -3.87 18.56
CA ARG A 78 3.32 -3.30 17.22
C ARG A 78 2.63 -4.11 16.12
N TYR A 79 2.70 -5.44 16.17
CA TYR A 79 1.98 -6.31 15.23
C TYR A 79 0.47 -6.05 15.24
N ASN A 80 -0.13 -5.92 16.42
CA ASN A 80 -1.56 -5.64 16.55
C ASN A 80 -1.92 -4.25 16.02
N GLN A 81 -1.13 -3.22 16.33
CA GLN A 81 -1.38 -1.87 15.81
C GLN A 81 -1.20 -1.81 14.29
N ASP A 82 -0.24 -2.55 13.73
CA ASP A 82 -0.09 -2.70 12.29
C ASP A 82 -1.29 -3.35 11.63
N LYS A 83 -1.85 -4.40 12.23
CA LYS A 83 -3.08 -5.04 11.74
C LYS A 83 -4.23 -4.03 11.67
N ASP A 84 -4.47 -3.29 12.76
CA ASP A 84 -5.56 -2.31 12.82
C ASP A 84 -5.33 -1.17 11.82
N PHE A 85 -4.08 -0.71 11.68
CA PHE A 85 -3.70 0.31 10.71
C PHE A 85 -3.90 -0.15 9.26
N ARG A 86 -3.46 -1.35 8.90
CA ARG A 86 -3.61 -1.89 7.53
C ARG A 86 -5.07 -2.10 7.16
N LEU A 87 -5.90 -2.57 8.08
CA LEU A 87 -7.34 -2.73 7.84
C LEU A 87 -8.01 -1.37 7.62
N SER A 88 -7.67 -0.37 8.43
CA SER A 88 -8.19 1.00 8.28
C SER A 88 -7.72 1.65 6.96
N LEU A 89 -6.48 1.40 6.55
CA LEU A 89 -5.98 1.84 5.24
C LEU A 89 -6.67 1.13 4.09
N LEU A 90 -6.94 -0.18 4.18
CA LEU A 90 -7.65 -0.90 3.12
C LEU A 90 -9.05 -0.35 2.91
N HIS A 91 -9.78 -0.08 4.00
CA HIS A 91 -11.09 0.53 3.95
C HIS A 91 -11.06 1.90 3.25
N ALA A 92 -10.10 2.76 3.57
CA ALA A 92 -9.92 4.05 2.91
C ALA A 92 -9.50 3.91 1.43
N ILE A 93 -8.63 2.96 1.12
CA ILE A 93 -8.14 2.72 -0.25
C ILE A 93 -9.24 2.13 -1.15
N GLU A 94 -10.20 1.40 -0.58
CA GLU A 94 -11.35 0.86 -1.33
C GLU A 94 -12.14 1.97 -2.03
N ASP A 95 -12.43 3.07 -1.32
CA ASP A 95 -13.10 4.26 -1.90
C ASP A 95 -12.30 4.81 -3.10
N ILE A 96 -10.97 4.86 -2.98
CA ILE A 96 -10.09 5.31 -4.05
C ILE A 96 -10.12 4.33 -5.24
N GLU A 97 -10.06 3.02 -4.98
CA GLU A 97 -10.08 1.96 -6.00
C GLU A 97 -11.39 1.99 -6.79
N VAL A 98 -12.53 2.11 -6.10
CA VAL A 98 -13.86 2.20 -6.73
C VAL A 98 -13.99 3.50 -7.53
N SER A 99 -13.59 4.63 -6.95
CA SER A 99 -13.64 5.94 -7.61
C SER A 99 -12.81 5.95 -8.90
N ILE A 100 -11.56 5.50 -8.87
CA ILE A 100 -10.69 5.56 -10.05
C ILE A 100 -11.15 4.61 -11.16
N LYS A 101 -11.67 3.43 -10.80
CA LYS A 101 -12.33 2.51 -11.75
C LYS A 101 -13.51 3.19 -12.43
N THR A 102 -14.34 3.88 -11.65
CA THR A 102 -15.51 4.62 -12.15
C THR A 102 -15.10 5.73 -13.10
N GLN A 103 -14.12 6.56 -12.73
CA GLN A 103 -13.62 7.64 -13.58
C GLN A 103 -13.02 7.13 -14.89
N ILE A 104 -12.25 6.04 -14.84
CA ILE A 104 -11.70 5.39 -16.04
C ILE A 104 -12.83 4.89 -16.95
N ALA A 105 -13.81 4.17 -16.40
CA ALA A 105 -14.94 3.65 -17.17
C ALA A 105 -15.77 4.78 -17.78
N HIS A 106 -16.03 5.84 -17.03
CA HIS A 106 -16.77 7.02 -17.48
C HIS A 106 -16.03 7.75 -18.60
N THR A 107 -14.74 8.10 -18.42
CA THR A 107 -13.96 8.79 -19.45
C THR A 107 -13.85 7.95 -20.73
N LEU A 108 -13.64 6.63 -20.62
CA LEU A 108 -13.52 5.76 -21.79
C LEU A 108 -14.86 5.54 -22.50
N SER A 109 -15.95 5.28 -21.77
CA SER A 109 -17.28 5.09 -22.36
C SER A 109 -17.77 6.36 -23.05
N ARG A 110 -17.66 7.52 -22.41
CA ARG A 110 -18.16 8.79 -22.94
C ARG A 110 -17.47 9.18 -24.25
N LYS A 111 -16.15 8.94 -24.38
CA LYS A 111 -15.37 9.36 -25.55
C LYS A 111 -15.27 8.32 -26.65
N TYR A 112 -15.30 7.03 -26.30
CA TYR A 112 -14.98 5.94 -27.23
C TYR A 112 -16.06 4.86 -27.30
N GLY A 113 -17.16 5.00 -26.56
CA GLY A 113 -18.25 4.04 -26.48
C GLY A 113 -17.98 2.88 -25.50
N ALA A 114 -19.01 2.08 -25.26
CA ALA A 114 -18.99 1.01 -24.25
C ALA A 114 -17.87 -0.04 -24.46
N MET A 115 -17.47 -0.27 -25.71
CA MET A 115 -16.41 -1.21 -26.10
C MET A 115 -15.11 -0.51 -26.53
N GLY A 116 -15.07 0.83 -26.47
CA GLY A 116 -13.96 1.64 -26.99
C GLY A 116 -12.61 1.35 -26.33
N TYR A 117 -12.62 0.86 -25.09
CA TYR A 117 -11.42 0.47 -24.36
C TYR A 117 -10.62 -0.64 -25.08
N LEU A 118 -11.25 -1.46 -25.92
CA LEU A 118 -10.57 -2.52 -26.68
C LEU A 118 -9.67 -1.98 -27.81
N ASN A 119 -9.91 -0.76 -28.27
CA ASN A 119 -9.10 -0.10 -29.29
C ASN A 119 -8.09 0.84 -28.63
N PHE A 120 -6.96 0.30 -28.15
CA PHE A 120 -5.91 1.11 -27.50
C PHE A 120 -5.42 2.25 -28.40
N ALA A 121 -5.52 2.14 -29.72
CA ALA A 121 -5.12 3.19 -30.65
C ALA A 121 -5.87 4.51 -30.46
N SER A 122 -7.13 4.48 -30.01
CA SER A 122 -7.96 5.67 -29.92
C SER A 122 -7.73 6.49 -28.65
N TRP A 123 -7.24 5.85 -27.58
CA TRP A 123 -7.22 6.47 -26.24
C TRP A 123 -5.85 6.44 -25.55
N SER A 124 -4.91 5.60 -26.02
CA SER A 124 -3.58 5.49 -25.42
C SER A 124 -2.61 6.56 -25.92
N ASN A 125 -1.63 6.91 -25.10
CA ASN A 125 -0.58 7.85 -25.48
C ASN A 125 0.49 7.15 -26.34
N ARG A 126 0.31 7.12 -27.66
CA ARG A 126 1.25 6.50 -28.62
C ARG A 126 2.40 7.41 -29.06
N GLU A 127 2.35 8.70 -28.74
CA GLU A 127 3.40 9.65 -29.09
C GLU A 127 4.55 9.61 -28.07
N SER A 128 4.24 9.41 -26.78
CA SER A 128 5.26 9.34 -25.72
C SER A 128 5.66 7.92 -25.33
N ASN A 129 4.87 6.89 -25.67
CA ASN A 129 5.18 5.50 -25.35
C ASN A 129 5.68 4.75 -26.57
N ASP A 130 6.63 3.83 -26.36
CA ASP A 130 7.05 2.86 -27.38
C ASP A 130 5.82 2.07 -27.89
N LYS A 131 5.51 2.19 -29.18
CA LYS A 131 4.39 1.48 -29.82
C LYS A 131 4.44 -0.03 -29.54
N LYS A 132 5.65 -0.61 -29.45
CA LYS A 132 5.83 -2.03 -29.10
C LYS A 132 5.36 -2.33 -27.67
N LYS A 133 5.65 -1.43 -26.73
CA LYS A 133 5.20 -1.54 -25.34
C LYS A 133 3.68 -1.50 -25.24
N ILE A 134 3.03 -0.55 -25.91
CA ILE A 134 1.55 -0.44 -25.90
C ILE A 134 0.90 -1.68 -26.51
N ASN A 135 1.41 -2.18 -27.65
CA ASN A 135 0.89 -3.40 -28.27
C ASN A 135 1.06 -4.63 -27.35
N SER A 136 2.20 -4.73 -26.64
CA SER A 136 2.42 -5.80 -25.66
C SER A 136 1.43 -5.72 -24.50
N ILE A 137 1.21 -4.52 -23.95
CA ILE A 137 0.23 -4.28 -22.88
C ILE A 137 -1.18 -4.60 -23.35
N GLU A 138 -1.57 -4.18 -24.54
CA GLU A 138 -2.89 -4.48 -25.12
C GLU A 138 -3.10 -5.99 -25.24
N LYS A 139 -2.12 -6.73 -25.78
CA LYS A 139 -2.21 -8.20 -25.91
C LYS A 139 -2.33 -8.88 -24.55
N GLN A 140 -1.51 -8.46 -23.59
CA GLN A 140 -1.55 -9.00 -22.22
C GLN A 140 -2.89 -8.69 -21.55
N PHE A 141 -3.37 -7.45 -21.66
CA PHE A 141 -4.63 -6.99 -21.09
C PHE A 141 -5.81 -7.81 -21.63
N LYS A 142 -5.91 -7.97 -22.96
CA LYS A 142 -6.97 -8.78 -23.58
C LYS A 142 -6.95 -10.23 -23.11
N SER A 143 -5.77 -10.84 -22.95
CA SER A 143 -5.62 -12.20 -22.42
C SER A 143 -6.09 -12.32 -20.96
N THR A 144 -5.65 -11.39 -20.11
CA THR A 144 -6.07 -11.32 -18.70
C THR A 144 -7.58 -11.12 -18.57
N LEU A 145 -8.14 -10.20 -19.36
CA LEU A 145 -9.56 -9.90 -19.37
C LEU A 145 -10.39 -11.10 -19.83
N HIS A 146 -9.98 -11.79 -20.89
CA HIS A 146 -10.65 -13.01 -21.35
C HIS A 146 -10.67 -14.10 -20.26
N SER A 147 -9.58 -14.23 -19.50
CA SER A 147 -9.51 -15.14 -18.35
C SER A 147 -10.43 -14.70 -17.20
N ALA A 148 -10.55 -13.39 -16.95
CA ALA A 148 -11.47 -12.84 -15.96
C ALA A 148 -12.93 -13.11 -16.32
N VAL A 149 -13.31 -12.86 -17.58
CA VAL A 149 -14.65 -13.16 -18.12
C VAL A 149 -15.00 -14.63 -17.93
N LYS A 150 -14.08 -15.55 -18.24
CA LYS A 150 -14.29 -17.00 -18.04
C LYS A 150 -14.53 -17.37 -16.58
N ARG A 151 -13.89 -16.69 -15.62
CA ARG A 151 -14.13 -16.94 -14.18
C ARG A 151 -15.49 -16.44 -13.75
N VAL A 152 -15.87 -15.23 -14.18
CA VAL A 152 -17.16 -14.63 -13.84
C VAL A 152 -18.32 -15.45 -14.43
N LYS A 153 -18.23 -15.86 -15.70
CA LYS A 153 -19.24 -16.73 -16.34
C LYS A 153 -19.38 -18.12 -15.70
N LYS A 154 -18.38 -18.57 -14.91
CA LYS A 154 -18.41 -19.85 -14.18
C LYS A 154 -18.85 -19.70 -12.72
N SER A 155 -18.94 -18.47 -12.23
CA SER A 155 -19.35 -18.18 -10.86
C SER A 155 -20.86 -17.97 -10.77
N GLU A 156 -21.43 -18.22 -9.60
CA GLU A 156 -22.85 -17.96 -9.28
C GLU A 156 -23.21 -16.46 -9.30
N PHE A 157 -22.24 -15.57 -9.52
CA PHE A 157 -22.43 -14.12 -9.63
C PHE A 157 -22.89 -13.70 -11.05
N GLU A 158 -23.99 -14.27 -11.54
CA GLU A 158 -24.60 -14.04 -12.87
C GLU A 158 -25.21 -12.63 -13.07
N HIS A 159 -24.73 -11.60 -12.36
CA HIS A 159 -25.27 -10.24 -12.49
C HIS A 159 -24.76 -9.49 -13.72
N TYR A 160 -23.67 -9.96 -14.33
CA TYR A 160 -23.06 -9.30 -15.49
C TYR A 160 -23.51 -9.95 -16.81
N ASN A 161 -24.38 -9.26 -17.56
CA ASN A 161 -24.77 -9.70 -18.90
C ASN A 161 -23.64 -9.42 -19.91
N ILE A 162 -22.68 -10.35 -20.01
CA ILE A 162 -21.54 -10.26 -20.94
C ILE A 162 -21.90 -10.89 -22.29
N LEU A 163 -22.34 -10.06 -23.22
CA LEU A 163 -22.59 -10.44 -24.61
C LEU A 163 -21.25 -10.54 -25.36
N GLY A 164 -20.91 -11.74 -25.85
CA GLY A 164 -19.68 -12.00 -26.60
C GLY A 164 -18.44 -12.31 -25.74
N ASP A 165 -17.26 -12.05 -26.31
CA ASP A 165 -15.94 -12.39 -25.73
C ASP A 165 -15.44 -11.39 -24.68
N PHE A 166 -15.91 -10.14 -24.76
CA PHE A 166 -15.46 -9.04 -23.91
C PHE A 166 -16.66 -8.24 -23.39
N PRO A 167 -16.60 -7.78 -22.13
CA PRO A 167 -17.68 -7.02 -21.52
C PRO A 167 -17.62 -5.54 -21.92
N THR A 168 -18.68 -4.79 -21.60
CA THR A 168 -18.67 -3.32 -21.63
C THR A 168 -17.67 -2.77 -20.61
N VAL A 169 -17.23 -1.52 -20.80
CA VAL A 169 -16.20 -0.90 -19.96
C VAL A 169 -16.56 -0.83 -18.47
N TRP A 170 -17.85 -0.69 -18.13
CA TRP A 170 -18.32 -0.68 -16.74
C TRP A 170 -18.08 -2.02 -16.06
N VAL A 171 -18.50 -3.10 -16.70
CA VAL A 171 -18.26 -4.46 -16.20
C VAL A 171 -16.77 -4.80 -16.24
N MET A 172 -16.04 -4.30 -17.25
CA MET A 172 -14.60 -4.52 -17.38
C MET A 172 -13.85 -4.04 -16.14
N VAL A 173 -14.09 -2.81 -15.67
CA VAL A 173 -13.36 -2.26 -14.52
C VAL A 173 -13.65 -3.00 -13.21
N ASP A 174 -14.82 -3.62 -13.09
CA ASP A 174 -15.23 -4.39 -11.92
C ASP A 174 -14.58 -5.77 -11.86
N ILE A 175 -14.38 -6.43 -13.01
CA ILE A 175 -13.88 -7.81 -13.05
C ILE A 175 -12.34 -7.91 -13.15
N ILE A 176 -11.66 -6.82 -13.48
CA ILE A 176 -10.19 -6.78 -13.51
C ILE A 176 -9.60 -6.38 -12.17
N SER A 177 -8.34 -6.73 -11.94
CA SER A 177 -7.64 -6.35 -10.72
C SER A 177 -7.33 -4.85 -10.70
N PHE A 178 -7.20 -4.26 -9.52
CA PHE A 178 -6.71 -2.89 -9.38
C PHE A 178 -5.38 -2.65 -10.09
N GLY A 179 -4.48 -3.64 -10.04
CA GLY A 179 -3.20 -3.57 -10.73
C GLY A 179 -3.34 -3.41 -12.25
N ASP A 180 -4.35 -4.01 -12.85
CA ASP A 180 -4.62 -3.87 -14.29
C ASP A 180 -5.28 -2.53 -14.62
N VAL A 181 -6.14 -2.01 -13.74
CA VAL A 181 -6.70 -0.65 -13.84
C VAL A 181 -5.59 0.39 -13.86
N ILE A 182 -4.60 0.29 -12.96
CA ILE A 182 -3.47 1.23 -12.93
C ILE A 182 -2.61 1.11 -14.19
N LYS A 183 -2.41 -0.09 -14.74
CA LYS A 183 -1.71 -0.25 -16.03
C LYS A 183 -2.46 0.42 -17.18
N LEU A 184 -3.80 0.35 -17.20
CA LEU A 184 -4.61 1.06 -18.19
C LEU A 184 -4.44 2.57 -18.04
N LEU A 185 -4.52 3.07 -16.80
CA LEU A 185 -4.29 4.49 -16.48
C LEU A 185 -2.91 4.96 -16.98
N ASP A 186 -1.84 4.21 -16.72
CA ASP A 186 -0.48 4.50 -17.19
C ASP A 186 -0.38 4.60 -18.74
N CYS A 187 -1.29 3.94 -19.48
CA CYS A 187 -1.31 3.96 -20.94
C CYS A 187 -2.12 5.12 -21.53
N MET A 188 -2.98 5.78 -20.75
CA MET A 188 -3.91 6.77 -21.25
C MET A 188 -3.22 8.00 -21.85
N SER A 189 -3.87 8.62 -22.84
CA SER A 189 -3.47 9.91 -23.40
C SER A 189 -3.36 10.99 -22.32
N THR A 190 -2.52 12.01 -22.56
CA THR A 190 -2.41 13.16 -21.65
C THR A 190 -3.76 13.84 -21.42
N ALA A 191 -4.63 13.89 -22.43
CA ALA A 191 -5.96 14.48 -22.32
C ALA A 191 -6.85 13.68 -21.35
N ASN A 192 -6.89 12.35 -21.48
CA ASN A 192 -7.68 11.48 -20.60
C ASN A 192 -7.15 11.52 -19.17
N LEU A 193 -5.83 11.50 -18.99
CA LEU A 193 -5.22 11.61 -17.66
C LEU A 193 -5.53 12.94 -16.97
N LYS A 194 -5.51 14.06 -17.70
CA LYS A 194 -5.85 15.38 -17.12
C LYS A 194 -7.30 15.43 -16.66
N GLU A 195 -8.22 14.87 -17.46
CA GLU A 195 -9.63 14.80 -17.09
C GLU A 195 -9.83 13.98 -15.80
N ILE A 196 -9.26 12.79 -15.72
CA ILE A 196 -9.38 11.97 -14.50
C ILE A 196 -8.70 12.65 -13.31
N ALA A 197 -7.52 13.24 -13.50
CA ALA A 197 -6.80 13.91 -12.43
C ALA A 197 -7.55 15.14 -11.87
N SER A 198 -8.31 15.85 -12.71
CA SER A 198 -9.15 16.96 -12.27
C SER A 198 -10.26 16.55 -11.29
N HIS A 199 -10.75 15.31 -11.36
CA HIS A 199 -11.71 14.81 -10.37
C HIS A 199 -11.13 14.74 -8.95
N TYR A 200 -9.82 14.54 -8.83
CA TYR A 200 -9.10 14.46 -7.55
C TYR A 200 -8.33 15.74 -7.21
N ASN A 201 -8.62 16.85 -7.91
CA ASN A 201 -7.92 18.12 -7.75
C ASN A 201 -6.39 17.98 -7.77
N CYS A 202 -5.87 17.14 -8.67
CA CYS A 202 -4.44 16.86 -8.80
C CYS A 202 -3.95 16.93 -10.24
N THR A 203 -2.64 16.97 -10.41
CA THR A 203 -2.02 16.91 -11.73
C THR A 203 -1.96 15.48 -12.24
N LYS A 204 -1.86 15.31 -13.58
CA LYS A 204 -1.70 13.97 -14.19
C LYS A 204 -0.51 13.18 -13.60
N ASN A 205 0.58 13.86 -13.27
CA ASN A 205 1.79 13.22 -12.77
C ASN A 205 1.61 12.82 -11.29
N GLU A 206 0.97 13.67 -10.49
CA GLU A 206 0.57 13.33 -9.13
C GLU A 206 -0.30 12.07 -9.14
N LEU A 207 -1.39 12.07 -9.93
CA LEU A 207 -2.30 10.93 -10.05
C LEU A 207 -1.56 9.62 -10.36
N LEU A 208 -0.71 9.59 -11.39
CA LEU A 208 0.03 8.39 -11.78
C LEU A 208 0.96 7.88 -10.66
N THR A 209 1.69 8.79 -10.02
CA THR A 209 2.60 8.40 -8.93
C THR A 209 1.85 7.96 -7.67
N TRP A 210 0.74 8.62 -7.33
CA TRP A 210 -0.10 8.30 -6.19
C TRP A 210 -0.83 6.97 -6.38
N MET A 211 -1.41 6.72 -7.56
CA MET A 211 -2.08 5.45 -7.84
C MET A 211 -1.11 4.26 -7.81
N ASN A 212 0.12 4.44 -8.29
CA ASN A 212 1.15 3.41 -8.19
C ASN A 212 1.57 3.13 -6.73
N LEU A 213 1.66 4.17 -5.89
CA LEU A 213 1.87 4.03 -4.46
C LEU A 213 0.70 3.29 -3.80
N ILE A 214 -0.54 3.71 -4.06
CA ILE A 214 -1.74 3.13 -3.46
C ILE A 214 -1.85 1.65 -3.81
N LYS A 215 -1.57 1.28 -5.07
CA LYS A 215 -1.46 -0.13 -5.49
C LYS A 215 -0.45 -0.92 -4.64
N LEU A 216 0.73 -0.35 -4.38
CA LEU A 216 1.75 -0.98 -3.54
C LEU A 216 1.25 -1.17 -2.10
N VAL A 217 0.70 -0.10 -1.51
CA VAL A 217 0.21 -0.09 -0.12
C VAL A 217 -0.96 -1.06 0.07
N ARG A 218 -1.91 -1.05 -0.87
CA ARG A 218 -3.05 -1.98 -0.92
C ARG A 218 -2.58 -3.44 -0.92
N ASN A 219 -1.58 -3.76 -1.74
CA ASN A 219 -1.01 -5.12 -1.78
C ASN A 219 -0.27 -5.48 -0.48
N ILE A 220 0.45 -4.55 0.12
CA ILE A 220 1.10 -4.76 1.44
C ILE A 220 0.05 -5.07 2.50
N CYS A 221 -1.05 -4.31 2.50
CA CYS A 221 -2.13 -4.50 3.45
C CYS A 221 -2.83 -5.86 3.24
N ALA A 222 -3.20 -6.18 2.00
CA ALA A 222 -3.90 -7.43 1.64
C ALA A 222 -3.04 -8.69 1.86
N HIS A 223 -1.72 -8.61 1.68
CA HIS A 223 -0.81 -9.73 1.92
C HIS A 223 -0.26 -9.78 3.35
N ASN A 224 -0.84 -9.02 4.28
CA ASN A 224 -0.42 -8.99 5.68
C ASN A 224 1.09 -8.76 5.84
N LYS A 225 1.70 -7.87 5.05
CA LYS A 225 3.11 -7.47 5.24
C LYS A 225 3.21 -6.38 6.31
N ASN A 226 4.41 -6.14 6.86
CA ASN A 226 4.60 -5.03 7.81
C ASN A 226 4.37 -3.69 7.09
N GLY A 227 3.27 -3.01 7.43
CA GLY A 227 2.85 -1.74 6.86
C GLY A 227 3.35 -0.54 7.66
N ILE A 228 3.36 -0.61 8.99
CA ILE A 228 3.77 0.53 9.85
C ILE A 228 5.25 0.91 9.68
N ASP A 229 6.12 -0.06 9.36
CA ASP A 229 7.54 0.17 9.11
C ASP A 229 7.88 0.23 7.61
N LEU A 230 6.87 0.41 6.75
CA LEU A 230 7.05 0.48 5.31
C LEU A 230 8.00 1.64 4.93
N GLN A 231 9.01 1.29 4.12
CA GLN A 231 9.90 2.23 3.47
C GLN A 231 9.79 2.07 1.96
N ILE A 232 9.37 3.11 1.27
CA ILE A 232 9.26 3.08 -0.19
C ILE A 232 10.59 3.42 -0.86
N LYS A 233 10.84 2.82 -2.02
CA LYS A 233 12.06 3.05 -2.81
C LYS A 233 11.89 4.18 -3.82
N THR A 234 10.72 4.29 -4.42
CA THR A 234 10.40 5.29 -5.44
C THR A 234 9.42 6.28 -4.85
N MET A 235 9.89 7.48 -4.54
CA MET A 235 9.08 8.54 -3.93
C MET A 235 8.01 9.02 -4.92
N PRO A 236 6.74 9.13 -4.50
CA PRO A 236 5.73 9.81 -5.29
C PRO A 236 6.01 11.32 -5.32
N ILE A 237 5.26 12.04 -6.16
CA ILE A 237 5.25 13.50 -6.08
C ILE A 237 4.59 13.91 -4.77
N ILE A 238 5.29 14.74 -3.99
CA ILE A 238 4.82 15.28 -2.71
C ILE A 238 4.58 16.77 -2.88
N ARG A 239 3.39 17.24 -2.51
CA ARG A 239 3.05 18.67 -2.52
C ARG A 239 3.89 19.44 -1.50
N ASN A 240 4.30 20.65 -1.86
CA ASN A 240 5.14 21.50 -1.01
C ASN A 240 4.47 21.79 0.34
N GLU A 241 3.15 21.99 0.35
CA GLU A 241 2.38 22.24 1.58
C GLU A 241 2.40 21.07 2.58
N TRP A 242 2.66 19.84 2.12
CA TRP A 242 2.74 18.67 3.00
C TRP A 242 4.11 18.52 3.66
N LYS A 243 5.16 19.14 3.12
CA LYS A 243 6.52 19.04 3.66
C LYS A 243 6.62 19.50 5.11
N LYS A 244 5.75 20.41 5.55
CA LYS A 244 5.70 20.88 6.95
C LYS A 244 5.27 19.79 7.95
N PHE A 245 4.56 18.76 7.49
CA PHE A 245 4.12 17.62 8.32
C PHE A 245 5.12 16.46 8.32
N LEU A 246 5.98 16.40 7.30
CA LEU A 246 6.88 15.28 7.08
C LEU A 246 8.24 15.51 7.72
N PHE A 247 8.84 14.43 8.18
CA PHE A 247 10.24 14.42 8.55
C PHE A 247 11.09 14.62 7.29
N MET A 248 12.04 15.55 7.35
CA MET A 248 12.93 15.89 6.25
C MET A 248 14.35 15.42 6.60
N TYR A 249 14.99 14.69 5.69
CA TYR A 249 16.41 14.34 5.79
C TYR A 249 17.28 15.57 5.50
N ARG A 250 18.60 15.46 5.79
CA ARG A 250 19.55 16.59 5.72
C ARG A 250 19.68 17.21 4.33
N ASP A 251 19.35 16.46 3.28
CA ASP A 251 19.33 16.87 1.88
C ASP A 251 17.97 17.42 1.43
N ASN A 252 17.10 17.77 2.38
CA ASN A 252 15.74 18.24 2.14
C ASN A 252 14.85 17.22 1.40
N GLN A 253 15.20 15.93 1.45
CA GLN A 253 14.32 14.85 0.99
C GLN A 253 13.31 14.49 2.08
N ALA A 254 12.04 14.40 1.70
CA ALA A 254 11.00 13.95 2.61
C ALA A 254 11.18 12.47 2.98
N SER A 255 10.73 12.11 4.19
CA SER A 255 10.78 10.73 4.66
C SER A 255 10.06 9.78 3.72
N ASN A 256 10.68 8.63 3.45
CA ASN A 256 10.10 7.56 2.64
C ASN A 256 9.23 6.58 3.45
N ARG A 257 8.74 7.02 4.61
CA ARG A 257 7.94 6.24 5.57
C ARG A 257 6.45 6.61 5.53
N ILE A 258 5.62 5.90 6.27
CA ILE A 258 4.15 5.95 6.14
C ILE A 258 3.48 7.33 6.22
N ALA A 259 4.09 8.35 6.80
CA ALA A 259 3.50 9.69 6.91
C ALA A 259 3.03 10.29 5.56
N PHE A 260 3.82 10.21 4.49
CA PHE A 260 3.39 10.74 3.19
C PHE A 260 2.27 9.89 2.56
N ILE A 261 2.23 8.59 2.88
CA ILE A 261 1.16 7.68 2.44
C ILE A 261 -0.16 8.14 3.04
N ILE A 262 -0.15 8.46 4.34
CA ILE A 262 -1.31 8.97 5.06
C ILE A 262 -1.77 10.30 4.46
N CYS A 263 -0.85 11.22 4.13
CA CYS A 263 -1.22 12.46 3.43
C CYS A 263 -1.96 12.19 2.11
N ILE A 264 -1.41 11.30 1.26
CA ILE A 264 -2.01 10.99 -0.06
C ILE A 264 -3.37 10.31 0.09
N VAL A 265 -3.47 9.30 0.96
CA VAL A 265 -4.73 8.56 1.18
C VAL A 265 -5.79 9.50 1.76
N MET A 266 -5.46 10.26 2.80
CA MET A 266 -6.42 11.19 3.41
C MET A 266 -6.87 12.28 2.42
N TYR A 267 -5.95 12.82 1.62
CA TYR A 267 -6.28 13.80 0.60
C TYR A 267 -7.25 13.23 -0.43
N LEU A 268 -6.91 12.11 -1.07
CA LEU A 268 -7.74 11.50 -2.11
C LEU A 268 -9.10 11.06 -1.58
N VAL A 269 -9.15 10.47 -0.38
CA VAL A 269 -10.43 10.09 0.24
C VAL A 269 -11.26 11.32 0.57
N ASN A 270 -10.66 12.42 1.03
CA ASN A 270 -11.40 13.66 1.27
C ASN A 270 -12.01 14.25 -0.01
N GLU A 271 -11.31 14.16 -1.15
CA GLU A 271 -11.86 14.59 -2.45
C GLU A 271 -13.02 13.69 -2.91
N ILE A 272 -13.03 12.41 -2.53
CA ILE A 272 -14.08 11.45 -2.91
C ILE A 272 -15.28 11.52 -1.96
N ASN A 273 -15.00 11.54 -0.66
CA ASN A 273 -15.97 11.50 0.43
C ASN A 273 -15.50 12.44 1.55
N PRO A 274 -15.90 13.72 1.51
CA PRO A 274 -15.55 14.69 2.54
C PRO A 274 -16.00 14.28 3.94
N ASP A 275 -17.01 13.41 4.08
CA ASP A 275 -17.52 12.97 5.38
C ASP A 275 -16.80 11.75 5.97
N TYR A 276 -15.81 11.20 5.25
CA TYR A 276 -15.03 10.06 5.71
C TYR A 276 -14.33 10.36 7.05
N SER A 277 -14.47 9.45 8.02
CA SER A 277 -13.77 9.53 9.30
C SER A 277 -12.43 8.82 9.26
N PHE A 278 -11.35 9.57 9.49
CA PHE A 278 -9.98 9.04 9.54
C PHE A 278 -9.56 8.54 10.93
N ASP A 279 -10.45 8.56 11.93
CA ASP A 279 -10.11 8.18 13.30
C ASP A 279 -9.60 6.75 13.41
N SER A 280 -10.11 5.83 12.58
CA SER A 280 -9.67 4.43 12.52
C SER A 280 -8.20 4.30 12.10
N ILE A 281 -7.72 5.16 11.20
CA ILE A 281 -6.33 5.21 10.76
C ILE A 281 -5.44 5.79 11.86
N TRP A 282 -5.92 6.82 12.55
CA TRP A 282 -5.13 7.53 13.56
C TRP A 282 -5.02 6.79 14.90
N LYS A 283 -6.07 6.09 15.36
CA LYS A 283 -6.07 5.34 16.62
C LYS A 283 -4.86 4.40 16.82
N PRO A 284 -4.52 3.50 15.89
CA PRO A 284 -3.34 2.63 16.04
C PRO A 284 -2.02 3.42 15.97
N LEU A 285 -1.96 4.47 15.17
CA LEU A 285 -0.78 5.34 15.10
C LEU A 285 -0.56 6.13 16.38
N ASP A 286 -1.62 6.64 17.00
CA ASP A 286 -1.53 7.38 18.27
C ASP A 286 -1.00 6.49 19.38
N LYS A 287 -1.45 5.23 19.44
CA LYS A 287 -0.89 4.23 20.36
C LYS A 287 0.59 3.96 20.09
N LEU A 288 0.99 3.90 18.82
CA LEU A 288 2.39 3.67 18.42
C LEU A 288 3.30 4.88 18.67
N ILE A 289 2.79 6.10 18.44
CA ILE A 289 3.51 7.36 18.60
C ILE A 289 3.57 7.75 20.07
N ASN A 290 2.48 7.55 20.81
CA ASN A 290 2.36 7.82 22.24
C ASN A 290 2.93 9.19 22.62
N GLU A 291 2.48 10.23 21.89
CA GLU A 291 2.85 11.64 22.10
C GLU A 291 4.35 11.94 22.06
N SER A 292 5.16 11.04 21.47
CA SER A 292 6.61 11.17 21.43
C SER A 292 7.10 11.61 20.05
N ASP A 293 7.82 12.73 20.00
CA ASP A 293 8.48 13.21 18.77
C ASP A 293 9.39 12.16 18.14
N LYS A 294 10.20 11.48 18.96
CA LYS A 294 11.10 10.41 18.49
C LYS A 294 10.33 9.28 17.82
N ARG A 295 9.16 8.90 18.35
CA ARG A 295 8.31 7.87 17.77
C ARG A 295 7.56 8.39 16.54
N ALA A 296 7.11 9.65 16.53
CA ALA A 296 6.50 10.28 15.35
C ALA A 296 7.48 10.31 14.15
N MET A 297 8.73 10.70 14.38
CA MET A 297 9.80 10.66 13.39
C MET A 297 10.06 9.24 12.86
N ARG A 298 9.85 8.20 13.68
CA ARG A 298 9.94 6.81 13.22
C ARG A 298 8.97 6.53 12.08
N TYR A 299 7.77 7.09 12.11
CA TYR A 299 6.75 6.88 11.09
C TYR A 299 6.79 7.90 9.95
N GLY A 300 7.77 8.83 9.98
CA GLY A 300 8.02 9.81 8.93
C GLY A 300 7.37 11.17 9.15
N PHE A 301 6.79 11.42 10.33
CA PHE A 301 6.27 12.73 10.72
C PHE A 301 7.38 13.62 11.27
N LYS A 302 7.27 14.93 11.08
CA LYS A 302 8.25 15.90 11.59
C LYS A 302 8.43 15.79 13.12
N ASN A 303 7.31 15.73 13.84
CA ASN A 303 7.21 15.62 15.30
C ASN A 303 5.77 15.19 15.65
N TYR A 304 5.44 15.08 16.94
CA TYR A 304 4.07 14.73 17.35
C TYR A 304 3.06 15.82 16.96
N GLU A 305 3.40 17.09 17.15
CA GLU A 305 2.53 18.22 16.78
C GLU A 305 2.13 18.20 15.28
N ALA A 306 3.02 17.75 14.40
CA ALA A 306 2.74 17.61 12.97
C ALA A 306 1.61 16.62 12.67
N THR A 307 1.40 15.59 13.51
CA THR A 307 0.29 14.64 13.33
C THR A 307 -1.06 15.33 13.58
N ILE A 308 -1.12 16.21 14.59
CA ILE A 308 -2.30 17.01 14.94
C ILE A 308 -2.59 18.01 13.83
N LYS A 309 -1.57 18.77 13.41
CA LYS A 309 -1.70 19.76 12.33
C LYS A 309 -2.10 19.14 10.99
N LEU A 310 -1.69 17.90 10.70
CA LEU A 310 -2.13 17.19 9.50
C LEU A 310 -3.64 16.89 9.58
N ARG A 311 -4.16 16.46 10.73
CA ARG A 311 -5.60 16.21 10.92
C ARG A 311 -6.41 17.49 10.74
N GLU A 312 -5.95 18.59 11.32
CA GLU A 312 -6.59 19.90 11.17
C GLU A 312 -6.56 20.37 9.71
N TYR A 313 -5.44 20.21 9.04
CA TYR A 313 -5.30 20.53 7.62
C TYR A 313 -6.33 19.77 6.78
N ILE A 314 -6.46 18.44 6.95
CA ILE A 314 -7.45 17.65 6.21
C ILE A 314 -8.89 18.08 6.57
N LYS A 315 -9.20 18.33 7.84
CA LYS A 315 -10.53 18.85 8.24
C LYS A 315 -10.85 20.20 7.60
N ASN A 316 -9.85 21.04 7.38
CA ASN A 316 -10.02 22.35 6.76
C ASN A 316 -10.14 22.29 5.23
N LEU A 317 -9.79 21.18 4.58
CA LEU A 317 -10.10 20.96 3.16
C LEU A 317 -11.61 20.82 2.90
N LYS A 318 -12.42 20.61 3.95
CA LYS A 318 -13.88 20.52 3.86
C LYS A 318 -14.58 21.88 3.65
N ARG A 319 -13.85 23.00 3.69
CA ARG A 319 -14.39 24.36 3.59
C ARG A 319 -13.98 25.01 2.29
#